data_AF-A0A077NCE9-F1
#
_entry.id   AF-A0A077NCE9-F1
#
_cell.length_a   1.000
_cell.length_b   1.000
_cell.length_c   1.000
_cell.angle_alpha   90.00
_cell.angle_beta   90.00
_cell.angle_gamma   90.00
#
_symmetry.space_group_name_H-M   'P 1'
#
loop_
_entity.id
_entity.type
_entity.pdbx_description
1 polymer ?
#
loop_
_entity_poly.entity_id
_entity_poly.type
_entity_poly.pdbx_seq_one_letter_code
_entity_poly.pdbx_strand_id
1 'polypeptide(L)'
;MKELVEVFSDFPDPRCQGKVKHRFIDILVIAVCAVIAGDNAWTDIAQYGQLKKDWLGSFLPLKRGIPSHDTFRRCFSLLNPGLFERHFYQWISRDVSSEKRAIIAIDGKSLRHSFNKKIDQSP
;
A
#
# COMPACT_ATOMS: atom_id res chain seq x y z
N MET A 1 -6.35 4.67 -11.03
CA MET A 1 -6.86 4.03 -9.79
C MET A 1 -7.63 2.73 -10.04
N LYS A 2 -8.53 2.65 -11.03
CA LYS A 2 -9.21 1.39 -11.38
C LYS A 2 -8.23 0.34 -11.92
N GLU A 3 -7.23 0.76 -12.70
CA GLU A 3 -6.16 -0.13 -13.20
C GLU A 3 -5.34 -0.77 -12.06
N LEU A 4 -5.05 -0.02 -10.99
CA LEU A 4 -4.40 -0.57 -9.78
C LEU A 4 -5.23 -1.67 -9.12
N VAL A 5 -6.56 -1.53 -9.10
CA VAL A 5 -7.48 -2.56 -8.57
C VAL A 5 -7.44 -3.81 -9.45
N GLU A 6 -7.36 -3.65 -10.76
CA GLU A 6 -7.27 -4.76 -11.73
C GLU A 6 -5.94 -5.49 -11.64
N VAL A 7 -4.79 -4.81 -11.52
CA VAL A 7 -3.51 -5.53 -11.44
C VAL A 7 -3.40 -6.39 -10.17
N PHE A 8 -4.03 -5.94 -9.08
CA PHE A 8 -4.12 -6.73 -7.86
C PHE A 8 -5.26 -7.75 -7.83
N SER A 9 -6.15 -7.80 -8.83
CA SER A 9 -7.26 -8.77 -8.83
C SER A 9 -6.78 -10.21 -8.93
N ASP A 10 -5.68 -10.42 -9.65
CA ASP A 10 -5.08 -11.73 -9.88
C ASP A 10 -4.06 -12.11 -8.79
N PHE A 11 -3.85 -11.23 -7.80
CA PHE A 11 -2.93 -11.51 -6.71
C PHE A 11 -3.56 -12.48 -5.70
N PRO A 12 -2.94 -13.64 -5.44
CA PRO A 12 -3.50 -14.62 -4.52
C PRO A 12 -3.54 -14.07 -3.10
N ASP A 13 -4.70 -14.12 -2.44
CA ASP A 13 -4.85 -13.72 -1.04
C ASP A 13 -4.28 -14.82 -0.11
N PRO A 14 -3.14 -14.59 0.57
CA PRO A 14 -2.51 -15.61 1.41
C PRO A 14 -3.20 -15.77 2.78
N ARG A 15 -4.24 -14.98 3.06
CA ARG A 15 -4.94 -14.99 4.36
C ARG A 15 -5.90 -16.19 4.44
N CYS A 16 -6.14 -16.66 5.66
CA CYS A 16 -7.10 -17.73 5.92
C CYS A 16 -8.53 -17.30 5.56
N GLN A 17 -9.09 -17.93 4.52
CA GLN A 17 -10.48 -17.72 4.11
C GLN A 17 -11.43 -18.06 5.28
N GLY A 18 -12.39 -17.18 5.57
CA GLY A 18 -13.29 -17.28 6.74
C GLY A 18 -12.87 -16.50 7.98
N LYS A 19 -11.62 -16.01 8.08
CA LYS A 19 -11.15 -15.08 9.14
C LYS A 19 -10.89 -13.66 8.63
N VAL A 20 -11.36 -13.36 7.42
CA VAL A 20 -11.17 -12.09 6.72
C VAL A 20 -12.44 -11.24 6.77
N LYS A 21 -12.31 -9.98 7.23
CA LYS A 21 -13.40 -8.99 7.21
C LYS A 21 -13.30 -8.05 6.00
N HIS A 22 -12.09 -7.58 5.70
CA HIS A 22 -11.83 -6.65 4.62
C HIS A 22 -11.36 -7.38 3.37
N ARG A 23 -11.84 -6.92 2.21
CA ARG A 23 -11.40 -7.43 0.91
C ARG A 23 -9.89 -7.22 0.77
N PHE A 24 -9.22 -8.21 0.21
CA PHE A 24 -7.76 -8.18 0.06
C PHE A 24 -7.30 -7.01 -0.81
N ILE A 25 -7.95 -6.81 -1.95
CA ILE A 25 -7.65 -5.73 -2.89
C ILE A 25 -7.81 -4.36 -2.22
N ASP A 26 -8.87 -4.15 -1.43
CA ASP A 26 -9.08 -2.89 -0.71
C ASP A 26 -7.89 -2.59 0.23
N ILE A 27 -7.34 -3.60 0.92
CA ILE A 27 -6.17 -3.44 1.80
C ILE A 27 -4.93 -3.05 1.00
N LEU A 28 -4.65 -3.74 -0.12
CA LEU A 28 -3.46 -3.47 -0.93
C LEU A 28 -3.51 -2.06 -1.52
N VAL A 29 -4.65 -1.67 -2.10
CA VAL A 29 -4.82 -0.38 -2.75
C VAL A 29 -4.70 0.76 -1.73
N ILE A 30 -5.31 0.65 -0.55
CA ILE A 30 -5.19 1.67 0.50
C ILE A 30 -3.73 1.84 0.93
N ALA A 31 -3.01 0.72 1.15
CA ALA A 31 -1.62 0.76 1.56
C ALA A 31 -0.71 1.41 0.50
N VAL A 32 -0.89 1.06 -0.78
CA VAL A 32 -0.12 1.68 -1.87
C VAL A 32 -0.40 3.19 -1.94
N CYS A 33 -1.66 3.62 -1.89
CA CYS A 33 -2.02 5.04 -1.88
C CYS A 33 -1.40 5.81 -0.71
N ALA A 34 -1.44 5.23 0.49
CA ALA A 34 -0.89 5.83 1.69
C ALA A 34 0.64 5.98 1.59
N VAL A 35 1.34 4.92 1.16
CA VAL A 35 2.80 4.95 0.99
C VAL A 35 3.23 5.98 -0.07
N ILE A 36 2.50 6.07 -1.20
CA ILE A 36 2.75 7.10 -2.23
C ILE A 36 2.51 8.50 -1.66
N ALA A 37 1.54 8.67 -0.76
CA ALA A 37 1.28 9.92 -0.06
C ALA A 37 2.31 10.25 1.05
N GLY A 38 3.24 9.34 1.33
CA GLY A 38 4.31 9.50 2.32
C GLY A 38 4.06 8.84 3.68
N ASP A 39 2.96 8.11 3.84
CA ASP A 39 2.60 7.43 5.09
C ASP A 39 3.27 6.05 5.18
N ASN A 40 4.24 5.91 6.09
CA ASN A 40 5.12 4.74 6.15
C ASN A 40 4.87 3.81 7.36
N ALA A 41 4.11 4.25 8.37
CA ALA A 41 3.73 3.39 9.49
C ALA A 41 2.32 2.80 9.31
N TRP A 42 2.05 1.64 9.90
CA TRP A 42 0.74 0.99 9.84
C TRP A 42 -0.39 1.86 10.42
N THR A 43 -0.08 2.65 11.46
CA THR A 43 -0.99 3.62 12.06
C THR A 43 -1.33 4.73 11.07
N ASP A 44 -0.33 5.22 10.35
CA ASP A 44 -0.46 6.32 9.39
C ASP A 44 -1.27 5.84 8.18
N ILE A 45 -1.02 4.64 7.69
CA ILE A 45 -1.81 4.02 6.61
C ILE A 45 -3.29 3.87 7.01
N ALA A 46 -3.56 3.42 8.24
CA ALA A 46 -4.92 3.32 8.74
C ALA A 46 -5.57 4.71 8.88
N GLN A 47 -4.83 5.71 9.34
CA GLN A 47 -5.28 7.09 9.46
C GLN A 47 -5.57 7.70 8.08
N TYR A 48 -4.68 7.53 7.11
CA TYR A 48 -4.88 7.91 5.71
C TYR A 48 -6.19 7.34 5.17
N GLY A 49 -6.41 6.03 5.38
CA GLY A 49 -7.64 5.37 4.95
C GLY A 49 -8.88 6.03 5.53
N GLN A 50 -8.87 6.42 6.81
CA GLN A 50 -9.99 7.13 7.43
C GLN A 50 -10.17 8.54 6.85
N LEU A 51 -9.08 9.30 6.70
CA LEU A 51 -9.11 10.67 6.18
C LEU A 51 -9.56 10.74 4.71
N LYS A 52 -9.25 9.71 3.92
CA LYS A 52 -9.55 9.63 2.49
C LYS A 52 -10.68 8.65 2.17
N LYS A 53 -11.44 8.21 3.18
CA LYS A 53 -12.47 7.17 3.04
C LYS A 53 -13.46 7.44 1.92
N ASP A 54 -13.94 8.67 1.79
CA ASP A 54 -14.92 9.03 0.76
C ASP A 54 -14.32 8.97 -0.65
N TRP A 55 -13.09 9.47 -0.81
CA TRP A 55 -12.35 9.38 -2.07
C TRP A 55 -12.03 7.93 -2.44
N LEU A 56 -11.54 7.13 -1.49
CA LEU A 56 -11.31 5.70 -1.65
C LEU A 56 -12.60 4.96 -2.03
N GLY A 57 -13.74 5.36 -1.44
CA GLY A 57 -15.06 4.80 -1.71
C GLY A 57 -15.55 5.02 -3.15
N SER A 58 -14.97 5.96 -3.90
CA SER A 58 -15.33 6.18 -5.31
C SER A 58 -14.83 5.08 -6.25
N PHE A 59 -13.85 4.27 -5.82
CA PHE A 59 -13.30 3.15 -6.60
C PHE A 59 -13.08 1.86 -5.80
N LEU A 60 -13.26 1.87 -4.48
CA LEU A 60 -13.25 0.70 -3.61
C LEU A 60 -14.63 0.49 -2.96
N PRO A 61 -15.19 -0.73 -2.97
CA PRO A 61 -16.45 -1.04 -2.30
C PRO A 61 -16.47 -0.83 -0.79
N LEU A 62 -15.32 -0.99 -0.10
CA LEU A 62 -15.14 -0.76 1.33
C LEU A 62 -16.28 -1.33 2.23
N LYS A 63 -16.79 -2.53 1.93
CA LYS A 63 -18.00 -3.11 2.57
C LYS A 63 -17.93 -3.18 4.10
N ARG A 64 -16.73 -3.27 4.67
CA ARG A 64 -16.48 -3.31 6.12
C ARG A 64 -15.69 -2.08 6.62
N GLY A 65 -15.64 -1.02 5.82
CA GLY A 65 -14.86 0.18 6.09
C GLY A 65 -13.35 -0.03 5.98
N ILE A 66 -12.62 0.92 6.56
CA ILE A 66 -11.16 0.97 6.54
C ILE A 66 -10.59 -0.06 7.53
N PRO A 67 -9.62 -0.88 7.13
CA PRO A 67 -8.93 -1.81 8.01
C PRO A 67 -8.18 -1.09 9.15
N SER A 68 -8.02 -1.77 10.30
CA SER A 68 -7.13 -1.29 11.36
C SER A 68 -5.65 -1.45 10.98
N HIS A 69 -4.77 -0.73 11.68
CA HIS A 69 -3.31 -0.88 11.52
C HIS A 69 -2.84 -2.33 11.72
N ASP A 70 -3.41 -3.06 12.70
CA ASP A 70 -3.13 -4.50 12.88
C ASP A 70 -3.56 -5.36 11.69
N THR A 71 -4.67 -4.97 11.04
CA THR A 71 -5.16 -5.69 9.86
C THR A 71 -4.20 -5.50 8.68
N PHE A 72 -3.69 -4.28 8.47
CA PHE A 72 -2.64 -4.02 7.48
C PHE A 72 -1.38 -4.84 7.82
N ARG A 73 -0.85 -4.70 9.03
CA ARG A 73 0.35 -5.41 9.48
C ARG A 73 0.24 -6.91 9.26
N ARG A 74 -0.86 -7.54 9.71
CA ARG A 74 -1.08 -8.98 9.56
C ARG A 74 -1.25 -9.40 8.10
N CYS A 75 -1.89 -8.58 7.27
CA CYS A 75 -2.03 -8.88 5.85
C CYS A 75 -0.67 -8.87 5.15
N PHE A 76 0.10 -7.80 5.36
CA PHE A 76 1.41 -7.63 4.73
C PHE A 76 2.46 -8.61 5.26
N SER A 77 2.38 -9.04 6.52
CA SER A 77 3.28 -10.08 7.06
C SER A 77 3.09 -11.46 6.43
N LEU A 78 1.95 -11.70 5.76
CA LEU A 78 1.66 -12.96 5.08
C LEU A 78 2.00 -12.92 3.59
N LEU A 79 2.29 -11.75 3.02
CA LEU A 79 2.60 -11.62 1.61
C LEU A 79 3.97 -12.23 1.31
N ASN A 80 4.08 -12.91 0.17
CA ASN A 80 5.37 -13.22 -0.41
C ASN A 80 5.93 -11.92 -1.03
N PRO A 81 7.06 -11.37 -0.54
CA PRO A 81 7.56 -10.08 -1.01
C PRO A 81 7.91 -10.09 -2.50
N GLY A 82 8.53 -11.16 -3.00
CA GLY A 82 8.94 -11.26 -4.41
C GLY A 82 7.74 -11.38 -5.36
N LEU A 83 6.68 -12.09 -4.96
CA LEU A 83 5.45 -12.13 -5.74
C LEU A 83 4.78 -10.75 -5.75
N PHE A 84 4.68 -10.10 -4.59
CA PHE A 84 4.12 -8.76 -4.47
C PHE A 84 4.86 -7.75 -5.34
N GLU A 85 6.19 -7.74 -5.25
CA GLU A 85 7.08 -6.90 -6.07
C GLU A 85 6.84 -7.12 -7.56
N ARG A 86 6.75 -8.38 -8.02
CA ARG A 86 6.49 -8.69 -9.44
C ARG A 86 5.17 -8.10 -9.93
N HIS A 87 4.09 -8.29 -9.18
CA HIS A 87 2.77 -7.75 -9.55
C HIS A 87 2.76 -6.21 -9.48
N PHE A 88 3.43 -5.63 -8.49
CA PHE A 88 3.58 -4.20 -8.35
C PHE A 88 4.36 -3.58 -9.52
N TYR A 89 5.47 -4.21 -9.96
CA TYR A 89 6.19 -3.79 -11.15
C TYR A 89 5.37 -3.91 -12.42
N GLN A 90 4.59 -4.97 -12.58
CA GLN A 90 3.68 -5.12 -13.71
C GLN A 90 2.64 -3.99 -13.76
N TRP A 91 2.14 -3.54 -12.60
CA TRP A 91 1.27 -2.37 -12.52
C TRP A 91 2.01 -1.11 -13.00
N ILE A 92 3.13 -0.77 -12.37
CA ILE A 92 3.89 0.44 -12.73
C ILE A 92 4.26 0.46 -14.21
N SER A 93 4.71 -0.67 -14.75
CA SER A 93 5.15 -0.75 -16.16
C SER A 93 4.01 -0.62 -17.17
N ARG A 94 2.79 -1.06 -16.84
CA ARG A 94 1.60 -0.83 -17.69
C ARG A 94 1.17 0.63 -17.67
N ASP A 95 1.13 1.26 -16.50
CA ASP A 95 0.66 2.65 -16.37
C ASP A 95 1.70 3.67 -16.87
N VAL A 96 3.01 3.42 -16.70
CA VAL A 96 4.08 4.34 -17.11
C VAL A 96 4.42 4.25 -18.60
N SER A 97 3.96 3.21 -19.30
CA SER A 97 4.23 3.04 -20.73
C SER A 97 3.23 3.74 -21.65
N SER A 98 2.03 4.08 -21.16
CA SER A 98 0.96 4.70 -21.97
C SER A 98 1.07 6.22 -22.10
N GLU A 99 1.72 6.91 -21.15
CA GLU A 99 1.97 8.34 -21.22
C GLU A 99 3.48 8.63 -21.14
N LYS A 100 4.05 9.09 -22.27
CA LYS A 100 5.40 9.68 -22.43
C LYS A 100 6.37 9.33 -21.30
N ARG A 101 7.17 8.27 -21.47
CA ARG A 101 8.42 7.94 -20.73
C ARG A 101 8.85 9.08 -19.78
N ALA A 102 8.21 9.18 -18.63
CA ALA A 102 8.39 10.34 -17.76
C ALA A 102 9.75 10.13 -17.11
N ILE A 103 10.73 10.97 -17.45
CA ILE A 103 12.02 10.97 -16.79
C ILE A 103 11.77 11.47 -15.36
N ILE A 104 11.56 10.52 -14.44
CA ILE A 104 11.50 10.81 -13.01
C ILE A 104 12.94 10.85 -12.52
N ALA A 105 13.49 12.05 -12.39
CA ALA A 105 14.78 12.23 -11.72
C ALA A 105 14.59 11.94 -10.23
N ILE A 106 14.92 10.73 -9.80
CA ILE A 106 15.07 10.38 -8.38
C ILE A 106 16.44 10.90 -7.94
N ASP A 107 16.53 12.20 -7.70
CA ASP A 107 17.71 12.80 -7.11
C ASP A 107 17.72 12.44 -5.62
N GLY A 108 18.68 11.62 -5.21
CA GLY A 108 18.83 11.08 -3.85
C GLY A 108 19.25 12.11 -2.80
N LYS A 109 18.69 13.32 -2.86
CA LYS A 109 18.91 14.39 -1.90
C LYS A 109 18.29 13.99 -0.55
N SER A 110 19.09 13.37 0.29
CA SER A 110 18.81 13.27 1.73
C SER A 110 18.99 14.64 2.37
N LEU A 111 17.98 15.12 3.11
CA LEU A 111 18.13 16.30 3.95
C LEU A 111 19.28 16.07 4.93
N ARG A 112 20.27 16.96 4.94
CA ARG A 112 21.36 16.95 5.90
C ARG A 112 20.72 16.98 7.30
N HIS A 113 21.03 16.00 8.15
CA HIS A 113 20.41 15.70 9.48
C HIS A 113 19.15 14.81 9.53
N SER A 114 18.73 14.10 8.46
CA SER A 114 17.58 13.17 8.51
C SER A 114 17.80 11.86 9.30
N PHE A 115 18.69 11.83 10.29
CA PHE A 115 18.89 10.67 11.16
C PHE A 115 17.74 10.55 12.15
N ASN A 116 17.02 9.44 12.12
CA ASN A 116 15.99 9.13 13.11
C ASN A 116 16.68 8.64 14.39
N LYS A 117 16.74 9.48 15.43
CA LYS A 117 17.40 9.17 16.71
C LYS A 117 16.37 8.62 17.70
N LYS A 118 16.17 7.30 17.71
CA LYS A 118 15.61 6.41 18.76
C LYS A 118 15.47 5.02 18.10
N ILE A 119 16.03 3.93 18.61
CA ILE A 119 15.93 3.40 19.97
C ILE A 119 17.30 2.85 20.41
N ASP A 120 17.79 3.38 21.53
CA ASP A 120 18.78 2.75 22.39
C ASP A 120 18.07 1.59 23.10
N GLN A 121 18.50 0.35 22.86
CA GLN A 121 18.17 -0.76 23.77
C GLN A 121 19.43 -1.07 24.55
N SER A 122 19.50 -0.50 25.76
CA SER A 122 20.35 -0.95 26.84
C SER A 122 19.99 -2.39 27.24
N PRO A 123 20.94 -3.18 27.78
CA PRO A 123 20.67 -4.03 28.92
C PRO A 123 20.50 -3.19 30.20
#